data_AF-A0A9E4KVH8-F1
#
_entry.id   AF-A0A9E4KVH8-F1
#
_cell.length_a   1.000
_cell.length_b   1.000
_cell.length_c   1.000
_cell.angle_alpha   90.00
_cell.angle_beta   90.00
_cell.angle_gamma   90.00
#
_symmetry.space_group_name_H-M   'P 1'
#
loop_
_entity.id
_entity.type
_entity.pdbx_description
1 polymer ?
#
loop_
_entity_poly.entity_id
_entity_poly.type
_entity_poly.pdbx_seq_one_letter_code
_entity_poly.pdbx_strand_id
1 'polypeptide(L)'
;MGERLVSPEALMPEHPPPSAASPRPIPRPFAFHWGKGLVVEEASIETPYTEPTIQLLEYEDGSETLRFCYYHGPRFGRGPAMMDADALDDMREALQETPRLRALLKRLTED
;
A
#
# COMPACT_ATOMS: atom_id res chain seq x y z
N MET A 1 -31.84 34.62 18.50
CA MET A 1 -31.06 33.38 18.70
C MET A 1 -30.84 32.79 17.32
N GLY A 2 -29.69 33.06 16.71
CA GLY A 2 -29.35 32.54 15.38
C GLY A 2 -28.56 31.25 15.55
N GLU A 3 -29.13 30.14 15.09
CA GLU A 3 -28.43 28.86 14.99
C GLU A 3 -27.29 29.01 13.98
N ARG A 4 -26.07 28.84 14.46
CA ARG A 4 -24.87 28.88 13.64
C ARG A 4 -24.79 27.52 12.94
N LEU A 5 -25.26 27.47 11.69
CA LEU A 5 -25.00 26.36 10.77
C LEU A 5 -23.47 26.18 10.68
N VAL A 6 -22.99 25.06 11.19
CA VAL A 6 -21.58 24.66 11.05
C VAL A 6 -21.45 24.04 9.66
N SER A 7 -20.65 24.65 8.78
CA SER A 7 -20.38 24.08 7.44
C SER A 7 -19.77 22.67 7.57
N PRO A 8 -20.18 21.72 6.71
CA PRO A 8 -19.70 20.33 6.76
C PRO A 8 -18.21 20.17 6.41
N GLU A 9 -17.54 21.23 5.93
CA GLU A 9 -16.09 21.24 5.65
C GLU A 9 -15.20 21.22 6.91
N ALA A 10 -15.75 21.47 8.11
CA ALA A 10 -14.96 21.65 9.32
C ALA A 10 -14.52 20.34 10.04
N LEU A 11 -14.60 19.17 9.39
CA LEU A 11 -14.29 17.89 10.04
C LEU A 11 -13.10 17.10 9.46
N MET A 12 -12.28 17.71 8.61
CA MET A 12 -11.03 17.10 8.14
C MET A 12 -9.86 17.86 8.78
N PRO A 13 -9.16 17.29 9.78
CA PRO A 13 -7.96 17.93 10.30
C PRO A 13 -6.95 18.06 9.17
N GLU A 14 -6.30 19.24 9.06
CA GLU A 14 -5.24 19.45 8.07
C GLU A 14 -4.22 18.32 8.16
N HIS A 15 -4.05 17.62 7.04
CA HIS A 15 -3.24 16.42 6.98
C HIS A 15 -1.77 16.79 7.12
N PRO A 16 -1.00 16.12 8.00
CA PRO A 16 0.44 16.27 7.99
C PRO A 16 0.98 15.90 6.59
N PRO A 17 2.00 16.61 6.09
CA PRO A 17 2.56 16.30 4.78
C PRO A 17 3.07 14.85 4.77
N PRO A 18 2.92 14.12 3.64
CA PRO A 18 3.48 12.78 3.50
C PRO A 18 5.00 12.85 3.72
N SER A 19 5.48 12.03 4.64
CA SER A 19 6.87 11.81 5.04
C SER A 19 7.56 10.72 4.20
N ALA A 20 7.62 10.80 2.87
CA ALA A 20 8.39 9.91 1.97
C ALA A 20 8.56 8.43 2.44
N ALA A 21 7.77 7.52 1.83
CA ALA A 21 7.77 6.09 2.14
C ALA A 21 9.19 5.54 2.24
N SER A 22 9.55 4.98 3.40
CA SER A 22 10.92 4.51 3.63
C SER A 22 11.15 3.20 2.88
N PRO A 23 12.10 3.13 1.93
CA PRO A 23 12.34 1.91 1.16
C PRO A 23 12.81 0.79 2.09
N ARG A 24 12.08 -0.33 2.09
CA ARG A 24 12.42 -1.52 2.87
C ARG A 24 13.35 -2.41 2.03
N PRO A 25 14.35 -3.07 2.63
CA PRO A 25 15.25 -3.94 1.89
C PRO A 25 14.47 -5.10 1.27
N ILE A 26 14.79 -5.38 0.01
CA ILE A 26 14.30 -6.51 -0.80
C ILE A 26 15.52 -7.26 -1.37
N PRO A 27 15.52 -8.60 -1.38
CA PRO A 27 14.45 -9.48 -0.90
C PRO A 27 14.37 -9.57 0.63
N ARG A 28 13.17 -9.84 1.16
CA ARG A 28 12.93 -9.97 2.60
C ARG A 28 12.08 -11.20 2.92
N PRO A 29 12.47 -12.05 3.90
CA PRO A 29 11.73 -13.26 4.20
C PRO A 29 10.33 -12.96 4.76
N PHE A 30 9.38 -13.82 4.41
CA PHE A 30 8.09 -13.96 5.09
C PHE A 30 7.85 -15.43 5.46
N ALA A 31 7.04 -15.65 6.49
CA ALA A 31 6.56 -16.97 6.87
C ALA A 31 5.11 -16.88 7.34
N PHE A 32 4.26 -17.69 6.73
CA PHE A 32 2.90 -17.99 7.16
C PHE A 32 2.82 -19.43 7.65
N HIS A 33 1.74 -19.79 8.34
CA HIS A 33 1.55 -21.17 8.78
C HIS A 33 1.30 -22.16 7.61
N TRP A 34 1.09 -21.66 6.40
CA TRP A 34 0.87 -22.45 5.18
C TRP A 34 2.02 -22.36 4.15
N GLY A 35 3.09 -21.61 4.44
CA GLY A 35 4.21 -21.48 3.51
C GLY A 35 5.14 -20.32 3.84
N LYS A 36 6.31 -20.29 3.22
CA LYS A 36 7.34 -19.27 3.40
C LYS A 36 7.98 -18.92 2.06
N GLY A 37 8.68 -17.79 2.03
CA GLY A 37 9.32 -17.29 0.82
C GLY A 37 9.89 -15.89 1.03
N LEU A 38 9.98 -15.14 -0.06
CA LEU A 38 10.55 -13.80 -0.11
C LEU A 38 9.53 -12.78 -0.62
N VAL A 39 9.52 -11.59 -0.04
CA VAL A 39 9.03 -10.38 -0.71
C VAL A 39 10.09 -10.01 -1.74
N VAL A 40 9.74 -10.03 -3.02
CA VAL A 40 10.69 -9.83 -4.14
C VAL A 40 10.50 -8.51 -4.89
N GLU A 41 9.31 -7.91 -4.81
CA GLU A 41 9.03 -6.54 -5.23
C GLU A 41 8.01 -5.93 -4.26
N GLU A 42 8.09 -4.62 -4.01
CA GLU A 42 7.05 -3.89 -3.29
C GLU A 42 6.95 -2.45 -3.78
N ALA A 43 5.72 -1.95 -3.84
CA ALA A 43 5.42 -0.54 -4.10
C ALA A 43 4.67 0.01 -2.90
N SER A 44 5.10 1.16 -2.39
CA SER A 44 4.49 1.82 -1.24
C SER A 44 4.30 3.30 -1.53
N ILE A 45 3.21 3.85 -1.01
CA ILE A 45 2.93 5.29 -1.02
C ILE A 45 2.60 5.74 0.39
N GLU A 46 2.71 7.03 0.64
CA GLU A 46 2.25 7.59 1.89
C GLU A 46 0.91 8.29 1.75
N THR A 47 0.06 8.08 2.74
CA THR A 47 -1.22 8.78 2.91
C THR A 47 -1.21 9.45 4.29
N PRO A 48 -2.15 10.36 4.57
CA PRO A 48 -2.25 10.99 5.89
C PRO A 48 -2.40 10.02 7.07
N TYR A 49 -2.81 8.77 6.83
CA TYR A 49 -3.15 7.81 7.88
C TYR A 49 -2.23 6.59 7.93
N THR A 50 -1.77 6.13 6.77
CA THR A 50 -1.03 4.87 6.62
C THR A 50 -0.05 4.98 5.46
N GLU A 51 0.82 3.98 5.35
CA GLU A 51 1.59 3.72 4.14
C GLU A 51 1.01 2.48 3.44
N PRO A 52 0.07 2.63 2.50
CA PRO A 52 -0.40 1.52 1.67
C PRO A 52 0.74 0.92 0.86
N THR A 53 0.80 -0.41 0.85
CA THR A 53 1.86 -1.17 0.20
C THR A 53 1.27 -2.37 -0.54
N ILE A 54 1.73 -2.58 -1.77
CA ILE A 54 1.48 -3.81 -2.53
C ILE A 54 2.79 -4.57 -2.64
N GLN A 55 2.79 -5.85 -2.26
CA GLN A 55 3.94 -6.74 -2.26
C GLN A 55 3.74 -7.91 -3.22
N LEU A 56 4.79 -8.24 -3.97
CA LEU A 56 4.92 -9.52 -4.66
C LEU A 56 5.68 -10.50 -3.76
N LEU A 57 4.99 -11.57 -3.39
CA LEU A 57 5.52 -12.69 -2.62
C LEU A 57 5.89 -13.82 -3.57
N GLU A 58 7.11 -14.33 -3.46
CA GLU A 58 7.58 -15.54 -4.15
C GLU A 58 7.82 -16.63 -3.10
N TYR A 59 7.05 -17.72 -3.18
CA TYR A 59 7.20 -18.88 -2.30
C TYR A 59 8.36 -19.77 -2.74
N GLU A 60 8.86 -20.62 -1.84
CA GLU A 60 9.97 -21.54 -2.13
C GLU A 60 9.67 -22.55 -3.25
N ASP A 61 8.40 -22.81 -3.56
CA ASP A 61 7.96 -23.65 -4.68
C ASP A 61 7.88 -22.90 -6.02
N GLY A 62 8.26 -21.61 -6.03
CA GLY A 62 8.22 -20.71 -7.18
C GLY A 62 6.85 -20.09 -7.45
N SER A 63 5.83 -20.37 -6.64
CA SER A 63 4.53 -19.73 -6.78
C SER A 63 4.56 -18.26 -6.35
N GLU A 64 3.75 -17.42 -7.01
CA GLU A 64 3.66 -15.99 -6.75
C GLU A 64 2.33 -15.62 -6.08
N THR A 65 2.33 -14.62 -5.21
CA THR A 65 1.12 -14.08 -4.57
C THR A 65 1.23 -12.58 -4.41
N LEU A 66 0.14 -11.86 -4.73
CA LEU A 66 0.00 -10.45 -4.44
C LEU A 66 -0.53 -10.25 -3.01
N ARG A 67 0.14 -9.39 -2.24
CA ARG A 67 -0.34 -8.97 -0.91
C ARG A 67 -0.59 -7.47 -0.89
N PHE A 68 -1.83 -7.10 -0.57
CA PHE A 68 -2.22 -5.73 -0.26
C PHE A 68 -2.16 -5.54 1.26
N CYS A 69 -1.35 -4.59 1.71
CA CYS A 69 -1.14 -4.32 3.13
C CYS A 69 -0.88 -2.85 3.37
N TYR A 70 -0.69 -2.47 4.62
CA TYR A 70 -0.25 -1.13 4.96
C TYR A 70 0.67 -1.15 6.16
N TYR A 71 1.44 -0.08 6.33
CA TYR A 71 2.28 0.16 7.49
C TYR A 71 1.83 1.42 8.23
N HIS A 72 2.13 1.48 9.53
CA HIS A 72 2.18 2.69 10.33
C HIS A 72 3.63 2.89 10.77
N GLY A 73 4.38 3.69 10.01
CA GLY A 73 5.84 3.75 10.15
C GLY A 73 6.48 2.36 10.02
N PRO A 74 7.25 1.87 11.01
CA PRO A 74 7.88 0.55 10.92
C PRO A 74 6.92 -0.63 11.14
N ARG A 75 5.67 -0.37 11.59
CA ARG A 75 4.75 -1.42 12.04
C ARG A 75 3.81 -1.88 10.93
N PHE A 76 3.78 -3.18 10.67
CA PHE A 76 2.80 -3.81 9.78
C PHE A 76 1.38 -3.72 10.37
N GLY A 77 0.44 -3.21 9.56
CA GLY A 77 -0.98 -3.09 9.89
C GLY A 77 -1.69 -4.44 10.00
N ARG A 78 -2.84 -4.47 10.68
CA ARG A 78 -3.68 -5.69 10.81
C ARG A 78 -5.05 -5.56 10.14
N GLY A 79 -5.35 -4.41 9.55
CA GLY A 79 -6.60 -4.15 8.83
C GLY A 79 -6.45 -4.25 7.31
N PRO A 80 -7.47 -3.82 6.56
CA PRO A 80 -7.37 -3.65 5.11
C PRO A 80 -6.43 -2.49 4.76
N ALA A 81 -5.73 -2.62 3.63
CA ALA A 81 -5.09 -1.48 2.99
C ALA A 81 -6.18 -0.61 2.32
N MET A 82 -6.19 0.67 2.62
CA MET A 82 -7.16 1.63 2.10
C MET A 82 -6.41 2.69 1.30
N MET A 83 -6.91 3.01 0.11
CA MET A 83 -6.44 4.11 -0.73
C MET A 83 -7.68 4.83 -1.26
N ASP A 84 -7.67 6.16 -1.25
CA ASP A 84 -8.64 6.95 -1.99
C ASP A 84 -8.28 6.98 -3.49
N ALA A 85 -9.15 7.58 -4.29
CA ALA A 85 -8.95 7.63 -5.73
C ALA A 85 -7.72 8.48 -6.12
N ASP A 86 -7.43 9.53 -5.36
CA ASP A 86 -6.32 10.45 -5.64
C ASP A 86 -4.96 9.76 -5.41
N ALA A 87 -4.87 8.90 -4.40
CA ALA A 87 -3.69 8.08 -4.11
C ALA A 87 -3.38 7.01 -5.19
N LEU A 88 -4.30 6.74 -6.13
CA LEU A 88 -4.08 5.73 -7.16
C LEU A 88 -3.01 6.14 -8.18
N ASP A 89 -2.86 7.43 -8.44
CA ASP A 89 -1.84 7.92 -9.38
C ASP A 89 -0.43 7.81 -8.78
N ASP A 90 -0.28 8.13 -7.49
CA ASP A 90 0.97 7.90 -6.75
C ASP A 90 1.32 6.41 -6.71
N MET A 91 0.33 5.54 -6.47
CA MET A 91 0.56 4.08 -6.49
C MET A 91 0.96 3.61 -7.89
N ARG A 92 0.34 4.16 -8.94
CA ARG A 92 0.68 3.86 -10.33
C ARG A 92 2.12 4.27 -10.67
N GLU A 93 2.59 5.38 -10.12
CA GLU A 93 3.98 5.83 -10.26
C GLU A 93 4.94 4.91 -9.50
N ALA A 94 4.66 4.60 -8.22
CA ALA A 94 5.47 3.69 -7.41
C ALA A 94 5.59 2.30 -8.06
N LEU A 95 4.55 1.84 -8.75
CA LEU A 95 4.56 0.57 -9.47
C LEU A 95 5.49 0.54 -10.70
N GLN A 96 5.99 1.66 -11.21
CA GLN A 96 6.90 1.65 -12.37
C GLN A 96 8.22 0.93 -12.06
N GLU A 97 8.69 1.00 -10.82
CA GLU A 97 9.93 0.35 -10.36
C GLU A 97 9.73 -1.14 -9.98
N THR A 98 8.53 -1.68 -10.20
CA THR A 98 8.16 -3.07 -9.84
C THR A 98 7.55 -3.80 -11.05
N PRO A 99 8.36 -4.15 -12.07
CA PRO A 99 7.84 -4.61 -13.36
C PRO A 99 7.03 -5.91 -13.26
N ARG A 100 7.43 -6.87 -12.41
CA ARG A 100 6.68 -8.14 -12.25
C ARG A 100 5.36 -7.90 -11.55
N LEU A 101 5.39 -7.15 -10.45
CA LEU A 101 4.20 -6.76 -9.68
C LEU A 101 3.20 -6.00 -10.55
N ARG A 102 3.67 -4.99 -11.30
CA ARG A 102 2.85 -4.20 -12.20
C ARG A 102 2.22 -5.05 -13.31
N ALA A 103 2.94 -6.03 -13.86
CA ALA A 103 2.39 -6.93 -14.86
C ALA A 103 1.23 -7.78 -14.31
N LEU A 104 1.37 -8.30 -13.09
CA LEU A 104 0.31 -9.06 -12.41
C LEU A 104 -0.92 -8.20 -12.11
N LEU A 105 -0.73 -6.94 -11.70
CA LEU A 105 -1.83 -6.02 -11.46
C LEU A 105 -2.57 -5.63 -12.75
N LYS A 106 -1.86 -5.45 -13.88
CA LYS A 106 -2.52 -5.22 -15.18
C LYS A 106 -3.42 -6.39 -15.57
N ARG A 107 -2.92 -7.63 -15.40
CA ARG A 107 -3.68 -8.86 -15.65
C ARG A 107 -4.97 -8.97 -14.85
N LEU A 108 -5.03 -8.36 -13.66
CA LEU A 108 -6.25 -8.35 -12.83
C LEU A 108 -7.40 -7.54 -13.47
N THR A 109 -7.08 -6.60 -14.35
CA THR A 109 -8.03 -5.68 -14.98
C THR A 109 -8.13 -5.84 -16.49
N GLU A 110 -7.54 -6.90 -17.05
CA GLU A 110 -7.65 -7.24 -18.47
C GLU A 110 -9.02 -7.88 -18.75
N ASP A 111 -9.64 -7.49 -19.88
CA ASP A 111 -10.91 -8.04 -20.39
C ASP A 111 -10.74 -9.38 -21.12
#